data_AF-A0A2S0JN31-F1
#
_entry.id   AF-A0A2S0JN31-F1
#
_cell.length_a   1.000
_cell.length_b   1.000
_cell.length_c   1.000
_cell.angle_alpha   90.00
_cell.angle_beta   90.00
_cell.angle_gamma   90.00
#
_symmetry.space_group_name_H-M   'P 1'
#
loop_
_entity.id
_entity.type
_entity.pdbx_description
1 polymer ?
#
loop_
_entity_poly.entity_id
_entity_poly.type
_entity_poly.pdbx_seq_one_letter_code
_entity_poly.pdbx_strand_id
1 'polypeptide(L)'
;MPFNTSLKGLLAQDDYICHAQNRADGLLINIETFYSAATFGLAIVDLITTTGMRVNEVLQISYTKDCIVVLEQPGNNNKLEKRYILRLIPKGRDQPEDYFIGKETLNNLLKVFELLKVHYNNNKIPKVKYRENRQHLFPKEKPYFFQYNYKHFTDDALTACMRFLLHGMIFKTPEGNNVVLKPHLLRHAFATHAVQVEKIPLDIVGAWLHQKNIEVTDYYSAPTPSQVAQKADTWLKYTATHINITEAVKRSPEELQRMYEDAKNKVGTLNKVVGGVCTSHSFCPSKFQCVGCAAKVPEPDKKDELLKMKDWAQKSGQDWRTMGLLPEANRMNQVIRDCDKELQEIELMEAYKKDENYKPEFRIEPIK
;
A
#
# COMPACT_ATOMS: atom_id res chain seq x y z
N MET A 1 23.04 7.26 13.62
CA MET A 1 21.60 7.13 13.93
C MET A 1 20.94 6.31 12.84
N PRO A 2 20.10 5.30 13.17
CA PRO A 2 19.44 4.43 12.17
C PRO A 2 18.43 5.18 11.28
N PHE A 3 17.97 6.35 11.72
CA PHE A 3 17.02 7.22 11.03
C PHE A 3 17.60 8.64 10.86
N ASN A 4 18.68 8.77 10.09
CA ASN A 4 19.25 10.09 9.82
C ASN A 4 18.54 10.74 8.63
N THR A 5 18.12 12.00 8.79
CA THR A 5 17.60 12.81 7.69
C THR A 5 18.42 14.10 7.59
N SER A 6 18.59 14.63 6.38
CA SER A 6 19.21 15.95 6.18
C SER A 6 18.25 17.11 6.48
N LEU A 7 17.06 16.81 7.03
CA LEU A 7 15.97 17.74 7.26
C LEU A 7 15.83 18.00 8.76
N LYS A 8 15.94 19.28 9.15
CA LYS A 8 15.72 19.70 10.53
C LYS A 8 14.31 19.29 10.97
N GLY A 9 14.16 18.81 12.21
CA GLY A 9 12.86 18.48 12.82
C GLY A 9 12.18 17.20 12.30
N LEU A 10 12.77 16.49 11.33
CA LEU A 10 12.24 15.21 10.85
C LEU A 10 13.09 14.06 11.40
N LEU A 11 12.50 13.23 12.27
CA LEU A 11 13.19 12.15 13.00
C LEU A 11 14.42 12.59 13.80
N ALA A 12 14.54 13.88 14.08
CA ALA A 12 15.60 14.49 14.88
C ALA A 12 14.97 15.41 15.93
N GLN A 13 15.41 15.27 17.18
CA GLN A 13 15.02 16.19 18.25
C GLN A 13 15.63 17.56 18.00
N ASP A 14 14.91 18.62 18.33
CA ASP A 14 15.45 19.98 18.25
C ASP A 14 16.45 20.25 19.40
N ASP A 15 17.21 21.33 19.27
CA ASP A 15 18.23 21.72 20.25
C ASP A 15 17.59 21.99 21.63
N TYR A 16 16.36 22.50 21.64
CA TYR A 16 15.64 22.78 22.87
C TYR A 16 15.35 21.50 23.66
N ILE A 17 14.80 20.46 23.02
CA ILE A 17 14.55 19.16 23.63
C ILE A 17 15.86 18.51 24.08
N CYS A 18 16.91 18.57 23.25
CA CYS A 18 18.23 18.07 23.64
C CYS A 18 18.78 18.76 24.90
N HIS A 19 18.61 20.07 25.03
CA HIS A 19 19.02 20.81 26.22
C HIS A 19 18.11 20.57 27.43
N ALA A 20 16.80 20.50 27.21
CA ALA A 20 15.81 20.24 28.26
C ALA A 20 15.94 18.82 28.83
N GLN A 21 16.36 17.85 28.01
CA GLN A 21 16.59 16.46 28.41
C GLN A 21 17.62 16.35 29.55
N ASN A 22 18.62 17.24 29.61
CA ASN A 22 19.60 17.26 30.70
C ASN A 22 19.02 17.67 32.07
N ARG A 23 17.79 18.17 32.09
CA ARG A 23 17.10 18.67 33.30
C ARG A 23 15.83 17.90 33.63
N ALA A 24 15.45 16.93 32.81
CA ALA A 24 14.22 16.16 32.96
C ALA A 24 14.52 14.75 33.46
N ASP A 25 13.76 14.30 34.45
CA ASP A 25 13.72 12.90 34.85
C ASP A 25 12.84 12.13 33.84
N GLY A 26 13.46 11.29 33.01
CA GLY A 26 12.78 10.52 31.95
C GLY A 26 13.21 10.91 30.54
N LEU A 27 12.52 10.39 29.52
CA LEU A 27 12.84 10.67 28.10
C LEU A 27 11.89 11.75 27.55
N LEU A 28 12.44 12.89 27.14
CA LEU A 28 11.73 13.92 26.42
C LEU A 28 11.74 13.62 24.92
N ILE A 29 10.55 13.62 24.33
CA ILE A 29 10.34 13.30 22.92
C ILE A 29 9.45 14.37 22.31
N ASN A 30 9.91 15.01 21.24
CA ASN A 30 9.06 15.78 20.36
C ASN A 30 8.22 14.84 19.47
N ILE A 31 6.94 14.67 19.85
CA ILE A 31 6.00 13.78 19.17
C ILE A 31 5.72 14.19 17.71
N GLU A 32 5.84 15.48 17.38
CA GLU A 32 5.59 15.98 16.03
C GLU A 32 6.57 15.36 15.03
N THR A 33 7.81 15.12 15.45
CA THR A 33 8.85 14.53 14.60
C THR A 33 8.51 13.11 14.17
N PHE A 34 7.89 12.33 15.06
CA PHE A 34 7.45 10.96 14.80
C PHE A 34 6.14 10.93 14.01
N TYR A 35 5.17 11.78 14.37
CA TYR A 35 3.92 11.89 13.65
C TYR A 35 4.14 12.29 12.18
N SER A 36 5.02 13.27 11.95
CA SER A 36 5.39 13.70 10.60
C SER A 36 6.04 12.56 9.82
N ALA A 37 7.02 11.89 10.42
CA ALA A 37 7.72 10.79 9.78
C ALA A 37 6.81 9.58 9.47
N ALA A 38 5.90 9.23 10.37
CA ALA A 38 4.91 8.19 10.14
C ALA A 38 3.93 8.55 9.01
N THR A 39 3.46 9.80 8.99
CA THR A 39 2.55 10.30 7.94
C THR A 39 3.21 10.27 6.56
N PHE A 40 4.46 10.75 6.46
CA PHE A 40 5.23 10.63 5.21
C PHE A 40 5.50 9.17 4.88
N GLY A 41 5.92 8.37 5.85
CA GLY A 41 6.20 6.94 5.70
C GLY A 41 5.02 6.18 5.12
N LEU A 42 3.80 6.48 5.58
CA LEU A 42 2.57 5.82 5.15
C LEU A 42 2.29 6.13 3.68
N ALA A 43 2.36 7.41 3.29
CA ALA A 43 2.20 7.81 1.90
C ALA A 43 3.26 7.17 0.99
N ILE A 44 4.51 7.07 1.44
CA ILE A 44 5.61 6.45 0.69
C ILE A 44 5.36 4.97 0.47
N VAL A 45 5.01 4.24 1.54
CA VAL A 45 4.75 2.79 1.47
C VAL A 45 3.58 2.52 0.53
N ASP A 46 2.47 3.25 0.68
CA ASP A 46 1.31 3.13 -0.19
C ASP A 46 1.66 3.43 -1.64
N LEU A 47 2.30 4.57 -1.94
CA LEU A 47 2.68 4.93 -3.30
C LEU A 47 3.54 3.83 -3.95
N ILE A 48 4.61 3.39 -3.30
CA ILE A 48 5.54 2.42 -3.91
C ILE A 48 4.88 1.04 -4.08
N THR A 49 4.08 0.60 -3.11
CA THR A 49 3.45 -0.74 -3.14
C THR A 49 2.21 -0.81 -4.04
N THR A 50 1.56 0.32 -4.34
CA THR A 50 0.38 0.37 -5.22
C THR A 50 0.71 0.70 -6.66
N THR A 51 1.78 1.47 -6.92
CA THR A 51 2.11 1.94 -8.28
C THR A 51 3.46 1.42 -8.78
N GLY A 52 4.29 0.89 -7.89
CA GLY A 52 5.65 0.49 -8.22
C GLY A 52 6.60 1.66 -8.50
N MET A 53 6.27 2.91 -8.19
CA MET A 53 7.14 4.09 -8.46
C MET A 53 8.56 3.99 -7.86
N ARG A 54 9.53 4.63 -8.51
CA ARG A 54 10.88 4.86 -7.97
C ARG A 54 10.86 6.03 -6.99
N VAL A 55 11.83 6.07 -6.09
CA VAL A 55 12.03 7.16 -5.13
C VAL A 55 12.04 8.54 -5.80
N ASN A 56 12.83 8.69 -6.88
CA ASN A 56 12.85 9.93 -7.65
C ASN A 56 11.49 10.32 -8.26
N GLU A 57 10.62 9.36 -8.58
CA GLU A 57 9.28 9.63 -9.11
C GLU A 57 8.36 10.09 -7.97
N VAL A 58 8.46 9.46 -6.78
CA VAL A 58 7.73 9.87 -5.57
C VAL A 58 8.09 11.30 -5.14
N LEU A 59 9.38 11.65 -5.15
CA LEU A 59 9.87 12.98 -4.77
C LEU A 59 9.37 14.13 -5.67
N GLN A 60 8.93 13.83 -6.89
CA GLN A 60 8.41 14.80 -7.84
C GLN A 60 6.97 15.21 -7.56
N ILE A 61 6.23 14.45 -6.73
CA ILE A 61 4.80 14.67 -6.49
C ILE A 61 4.59 16.05 -5.86
N SER A 62 3.89 16.93 -6.59
CA SER A 62 3.60 18.30 -6.18
C SER A 62 2.12 18.62 -6.20
N TYR A 63 1.69 19.52 -5.32
CA TYR A 63 0.31 20.01 -5.26
C TYR A 63 0.06 21.05 -6.36
N THR A 64 0.05 20.57 -7.60
CA THR A 64 -0.15 21.38 -8.80
C THR A 64 -1.04 20.65 -9.80
N LYS A 65 -1.77 21.42 -10.63
CA LYS A 65 -2.70 20.87 -11.63
C LYS A 65 -2.02 20.08 -12.74
N ASP A 66 -0.73 20.32 -12.98
CA ASP A 66 0.09 19.57 -13.94
C ASP A 66 0.56 18.22 -13.38
N CYS A 67 0.56 18.04 -12.06
CA CYS A 67 1.01 16.81 -11.40
C CYS A 67 -0.16 15.91 -11.01
N ILE A 68 -1.18 16.45 -10.34
CA ILE A 68 -2.39 15.71 -9.96
C ILE A 68 -3.49 16.01 -10.97
N VAL A 69 -3.80 15.04 -11.82
CA VAL A 69 -4.82 15.19 -12.86
C VAL A 69 -5.99 14.24 -12.59
N VAL A 70 -7.20 14.73 -12.80
CA VAL A 70 -8.42 13.93 -12.76
C VAL A 70 -8.85 13.70 -14.20
N LEU A 71 -8.90 12.44 -14.61
CA LEU A 71 -9.43 12.04 -15.90
C LEU A 71 -10.88 11.58 -15.71
N GLU A 72 -11.77 12.05 -16.56
CA GLU A 72 -13.14 11.53 -16.65
C GLU A 72 -13.20 10.62 -17.87
N GLN A 73 -13.49 9.33 -17.65
CA GLN A 73 -13.62 8.36 -18.72
C GLN A 73 -14.96 7.62 -18.61
N PRO A 74 -15.56 7.20 -19.74
CA PRO A 74 -16.75 6.36 -19.71
C PRO A 74 -16.40 5.03 -19.03
N GLY A 75 -16.97 4.82 -17.85
CA GLY A 75 -16.89 3.57 -17.10
C GLY A 75 -17.91 2.55 -17.59
N ASN A 76 -18.04 1.46 -16.85
CA ASN A 76 -19.11 0.49 -17.12
C ASN A 76 -20.48 1.17 -16.94
N ASN A 77 -21.40 0.93 -17.87
CA ASN A 77 -22.78 1.47 -17.90
C ASN A 77 -22.89 2.97 -18.23
N ASN A 78 -22.01 3.54 -19.07
CA ASN A 78 -22.07 4.95 -19.50
C ASN A 78 -21.98 5.99 -18.36
N LYS A 79 -21.56 5.60 -17.15
CA LYS A 79 -21.23 6.54 -16.07
C LYS A 79 -19.79 7.01 -16.21
N LEU A 80 -19.57 8.33 -16.10
CA LEU A 80 -18.23 8.90 -16.03
C LEU A 80 -17.55 8.45 -14.73
N GLU A 81 -16.53 7.60 -14.83
CA GLU A 81 -15.66 7.25 -13.72
C GLU A 81 -14.50 8.26 -13.65
N LYS A 82 -14.25 8.78 -12.44
CA LYS A 82 -13.11 9.67 -12.17
C LYS A 82 -11.88 8.82 -11.85
N ARG A 83 -10.84 8.96 -12.66
CA ARG A 83 -9.52 8.37 -12.44
C ARG A 83 -8.56 9.46 -11.98
N TYR A 84 -7.77 9.17 -10.96
CA TYR A 84 -6.73 10.06 -10.47
C TYR A 84 -5.39 9.58 -11.00
N ILE A 85 -4.62 10.50 -11.57
CA ILE A 85 -3.29 10.21 -12.07
C ILE A 85 -2.26 11.18 -11.48
N LEU A 86 -1.04 10.68 -11.34
CA LEU A 86 0.16 11.45 -11.07
C LEU A 86 1.00 11.52 -12.33
N ARG A 87 1.24 12.72 -12.83
CA ARG A 87 2.06 12.96 -14.00
C ARG A 87 3.49 13.31 -13.59
N LEU A 88 4.43 12.42 -13.90
CA LEU A 88 5.79 12.46 -13.37
C LEU A 88 6.80 12.00 -14.42
N ILE A 89 8.07 12.38 -14.27
CA ILE A 89 9.11 12.07 -15.25
C ILE A 89 9.90 10.83 -14.78
N PRO A 90 9.72 9.65 -15.42
CA PRO A 90 10.43 8.43 -15.02
C PRO A 90 11.93 8.54 -15.24
N LYS A 91 12.69 7.71 -14.52
CA LYS A 91 14.15 7.65 -14.68
C LYS A 91 14.53 7.34 -16.14
N GLY A 92 15.33 8.22 -16.73
CA GLY A 92 15.86 8.08 -18.09
C GLY A 92 14.93 8.59 -19.19
N ARG A 93 13.74 9.11 -18.87
CA ARG A 93 12.89 9.85 -19.83
C ARG A 93 12.89 11.32 -19.48
N ASP A 94 12.68 12.20 -20.45
CA ASP A 94 12.59 13.65 -20.24
C ASP A 94 11.17 14.18 -20.39
N GLN A 95 10.22 13.30 -20.74
CA GLN A 95 8.80 13.61 -20.82
C GLN A 95 8.03 12.98 -19.66
N PRO A 96 6.96 13.64 -19.19
CA PRO A 96 6.10 13.08 -18.15
C PRO A 96 5.31 11.86 -18.65
N GLU A 97 5.07 10.93 -17.75
CA GLU A 97 4.21 9.76 -17.92
C GLU A 97 3.14 9.75 -16.82
N ASP A 98 2.03 9.07 -17.09
CA ASP A 98 0.88 9.02 -16.19
C ASP A 98 0.93 7.75 -15.31
N TYR A 99 0.97 7.95 -13.99
CA TYR A 99 0.84 6.91 -12.98
C TYR A 99 -0.57 6.93 -12.42
N PHE A 100 -1.31 5.84 -12.57
CA PHE A 100 -2.65 5.73 -11.99
C PHE A 100 -2.56 5.56 -10.47
N ILE A 101 -3.40 6.29 -9.72
CA ILE A 101 -3.47 6.21 -8.26
C ILE A 101 -4.90 5.98 -7.77
N GLY A 102 -5.01 5.27 -6.66
CA GLY A 102 -6.28 4.95 -6.02
C GLY A 102 -6.79 6.09 -5.13
N LYS A 103 -8.03 5.95 -4.66
CA LYS A 103 -8.59 6.87 -3.66
C LYS A 103 -7.79 6.87 -2.36
N GLU A 104 -7.28 5.71 -1.94
CA GLU A 104 -6.50 5.62 -0.70
C GLU A 104 -5.16 6.35 -0.81
N THR A 105 -4.47 6.19 -1.94
CA THR A 105 -3.27 6.98 -2.25
C THR A 105 -3.54 8.48 -2.24
N LEU A 106 -4.67 8.90 -2.81
CA LEU A 106 -5.10 10.30 -2.74
C LEU A 106 -5.39 10.74 -1.31
N ASN A 107 -6.07 9.92 -0.50
CA ASN A 107 -6.33 10.20 0.91
C ASN A 107 -5.04 10.34 1.72
N ASN A 108 -4.06 9.47 1.49
CA ASN A 108 -2.75 9.53 2.16
C ASN A 108 -1.97 10.78 1.73
N LEU A 109 -2.04 11.20 0.46
CA LEU A 109 -1.52 12.49 0.04
C LEU A 109 -2.26 13.66 0.70
N LEU A 110 -3.58 13.58 0.89
CA LEU A 110 -4.35 14.59 1.62
C LEU A 110 -3.97 14.66 3.11
N LYS A 111 -3.66 13.53 3.77
CA LYS A 111 -3.11 13.52 5.13
C LYS A 111 -1.78 14.27 5.19
N VAL A 112 -0.90 14.08 4.20
CA VAL A 112 0.34 14.86 4.07
C VAL A 112 0.05 16.34 3.84
N PHE A 113 -0.95 16.68 3.01
CA PHE A 113 -1.35 18.07 2.80
C PHE A 113 -1.78 18.74 4.11
N GLU A 114 -2.65 18.11 4.89
CA GLU A 114 -3.12 18.66 6.16
C GLU A 114 -1.98 18.76 7.19
N LEU A 115 -1.08 17.77 7.27
CA LEU A 115 0.14 17.85 8.08
C LEU A 115 0.94 19.12 7.74
N LEU A 116 1.24 19.35 6.46
CA LEU A 116 2.03 20.50 6.03
C LEU A 116 1.32 21.82 6.27
N LYS A 117 0.00 21.85 6.07
CA LYS A 117 -0.83 23.03 6.31
C LYS A 117 -0.78 23.46 7.78
N VAL A 118 -0.91 22.50 8.70
CA VAL A 118 -0.79 22.73 10.15
C VAL A 118 0.64 23.15 10.50
N HIS A 119 1.64 22.41 10.05
CA HIS A 119 3.05 22.66 10.35
C HIS A 119 3.51 24.06 9.91
N TYR A 120 3.12 24.52 8.72
CA TYR A 120 3.47 25.85 8.22
C TYR A 120 2.51 26.96 8.66
N ASN A 121 1.45 26.62 9.39
CA ASN A 121 0.35 27.52 9.74
C ASN A 121 -0.15 28.32 8.51
N ASN A 122 -0.30 27.64 7.37
CA ASN A 122 -0.61 28.25 6.09
C ASN A 122 -1.56 27.35 5.30
N ASN A 123 -2.59 27.94 4.68
CA ASN A 123 -3.53 27.24 3.80
C ASN A 123 -2.92 26.73 2.48
N LYS A 124 -1.62 26.95 2.26
CA LYS A 124 -0.89 26.53 1.05
C LYS A 124 0.43 25.87 1.42
N ILE A 125 0.77 24.82 0.69
CA ILE A 125 2.11 24.21 0.72
C ILE A 125 3.12 25.21 0.12
N PRO A 126 4.22 25.55 0.83
CA PRO A 126 5.27 26.41 0.32
C PRO A 126 5.92 25.86 -0.95
N LYS A 127 6.35 26.75 -1.85
CA LYS A 127 7.14 26.36 -3.01
C LYS A 127 8.59 26.25 -2.59
N VAL A 128 9.24 25.13 -2.93
CA VAL A 128 10.65 24.87 -2.62
C VAL A 128 11.37 24.38 -3.86
N LYS A 129 12.70 24.57 -3.89
CA LYS A 129 13.55 24.03 -4.96
C LYS A 129 13.61 22.51 -4.86
N TYR A 130 13.54 21.84 -6.00
CA TYR A 130 13.87 20.42 -6.08
C TYR A 130 15.36 20.23 -5.80
N ARG A 131 15.72 19.31 -4.89
CA ARG A 131 17.11 19.17 -4.41
C ARG A 131 17.76 17.85 -4.78
N GLU A 132 17.04 17.02 -5.52
CA GLU A 132 17.48 15.66 -5.82
C GLU A 132 18.02 15.50 -7.24
N ASN A 133 18.47 14.28 -7.52
CA ASN A 133 18.96 13.90 -8.84
C ASN A 133 18.00 14.38 -9.95
N ARG A 134 18.59 14.93 -11.03
CA ARG A 134 17.87 15.52 -12.18
C ARG A 134 17.13 16.84 -11.87
N GLN A 135 17.59 17.61 -10.89
CA GLN A 135 17.13 18.98 -10.61
C GLN A 135 17.01 19.89 -11.85
N HIS A 136 17.83 19.66 -12.90
CA HIS A 136 17.77 20.44 -14.16
C HIS A 136 16.42 20.33 -14.88
N LEU A 137 15.66 19.26 -14.66
CA LEU A 137 14.30 19.10 -15.20
C LEU A 137 13.24 19.87 -14.39
N PHE A 138 13.58 20.34 -13.20
CA PHE A 138 12.68 21.02 -12.27
C PHE A 138 13.24 22.40 -11.87
N PRO A 139 13.46 23.32 -12.82
CA PRO A 139 14.08 24.62 -12.54
C PRO A 139 13.19 25.56 -11.72
N LYS A 140 11.87 25.35 -11.73
CA LYS A 140 10.90 26.18 -11.01
C LYS A 140 10.57 25.56 -9.66
N GLU A 141 10.51 26.40 -8.63
CA GLU A 141 10.04 25.98 -7.31
C GLU A 141 8.58 25.55 -7.37
N LYS A 142 8.27 24.40 -6.77
CA LYS A 142 6.93 23.81 -6.74
C LYS A 142 6.51 23.46 -5.30
N PRO A 143 5.20 23.39 -5.01
CA PRO A 143 4.69 22.93 -3.73
C PRO A 143 4.76 21.40 -3.65
N TYR A 144 5.96 20.85 -3.45
CA TYR A 144 6.15 19.40 -3.33
C TYR A 144 5.48 18.85 -2.07
N PHE A 145 4.88 17.67 -2.15
CA PHE A 145 4.34 16.98 -0.96
C PHE A 145 5.46 16.49 -0.05
N PHE A 146 6.57 16.02 -0.62
CA PHE A 146 7.73 15.57 0.14
C PHE A 146 8.67 16.75 0.41
N GLN A 147 8.27 17.59 1.36
CA GLN A 147 9.05 18.67 1.91
C GLN A 147 8.81 18.79 3.41
N TYR A 148 9.77 19.35 4.16
CA TYR A 148 9.58 19.70 5.56
C TYR A 148 10.54 20.83 5.93
N ASN A 149 10.11 21.75 6.79
CA ASN A 149 10.90 22.95 7.14
C ASN A 149 11.46 23.69 5.90
N TYR A 150 10.59 23.94 4.91
CA TYR A 150 10.91 24.67 3.67
C TYR A 150 12.03 24.05 2.83
N LYS A 151 12.29 22.76 3.02
CA LYS A 151 13.29 22.00 2.25
C LYS A 151 12.65 20.77 1.62
N HIS A 152 12.93 20.58 0.34
CA HIS A 152 12.58 19.37 -0.39
C HIS A 152 13.31 18.15 0.19
N PHE A 153 12.63 17.00 0.18
CA PHE A 153 13.17 15.73 0.65
C PHE A 153 14.34 15.24 -0.19
N THR A 154 15.19 14.45 0.46
CA THR A 154 16.19 13.63 -0.22
C THR A 154 15.77 12.16 -0.24
N ASP A 155 16.41 11.34 -1.08
CA ASP A 155 16.24 9.88 -1.13
C ASP A 155 16.42 9.26 0.27
N ASP A 156 17.37 9.78 1.05
CA ASP A 156 17.65 9.35 2.42
C ASP A 156 16.51 9.70 3.38
N ALA A 157 15.96 10.92 3.31
CA ALA A 157 14.85 11.34 4.16
C ALA A 157 13.59 10.50 3.90
N LEU A 158 13.29 10.25 2.63
CA LEU A 158 12.20 9.37 2.21
C LEU A 158 12.40 7.94 2.74
N THR A 159 13.61 7.40 2.56
CA THR A 159 13.95 6.05 3.06
C THR A 159 13.88 5.96 4.59
N ALA A 160 14.29 7.00 5.30
CA ALA A 160 14.24 7.05 6.75
C ALA A 160 12.80 7.05 7.27
N CYS A 161 11.90 7.88 6.70
CA CYS A 161 10.48 7.88 7.06
C CYS A 161 9.81 6.52 6.80
N MET A 162 10.09 5.90 5.65
CA MET A 162 9.60 4.57 5.31
C MET A 162 10.08 3.52 6.33
N ARG A 163 11.38 3.50 6.65
CA ARG A 163 11.94 2.56 7.62
C ARG A 163 11.47 2.80 9.04
N PHE A 164 11.21 4.05 9.40
CA PHE A 164 10.65 4.40 10.70
C PHE A 164 9.25 3.81 10.85
N LEU A 165 8.38 3.97 9.84
CA LEU A 165 7.05 3.38 9.87
C LEU A 165 7.09 1.85 9.90
N LEU A 166 7.98 1.24 9.13
CA LEU A 166 8.14 -0.21 9.07
C LEU A 166 9.07 -0.75 10.17
N HIS A 167 9.41 0.06 11.17
CA HIS A 167 10.29 -0.35 12.25
C HIS A 167 9.63 -1.47 13.07
N GLY A 168 10.40 -2.51 13.38
CA GLY A 168 9.89 -3.73 14.03
C GLY A 168 9.43 -4.82 13.06
N MET A 169 9.26 -4.52 11.77
CA MET A 169 9.03 -5.55 10.75
C MET A 169 10.37 -6.22 10.39
N ILE A 170 10.61 -7.40 10.95
CA ILE A 170 11.84 -8.17 10.71
C ILE A 170 11.54 -9.28 9.70
N PHE A 171 12.13 -9.15 8.52
CA PHE A 171 12.10 -10.19 7.49
C PHE A 171 13.45 -10.91 7.45
N LYS A 172 13.42 -12.24 7.37
CA LYS A 172 14.63 -13.06 7.23
C LYS A 172 14.60 -13.82 5.91
N THR A 173 15.76 -13.95 5.28
CA THR A 173 15.94 -14.86 4.14
C THR A 173 15.91 -16.32 4.64
N PRO A 174 15.73 -17.31 3.76
CA PRO A 174 15.83 -18.74 4.14
C PRO A 174 17.16 -19.09 4.83
N GLU A 175 18.23 -18.36 4.51
CA GLU A 175 19.56 -18.50 5.11
C GLU A 175 19.70 -17.79 6.48
N GLY A 176 18.63 -17.18 6.99
CA GLY A 176 18.58 -16.53 8.30
C GLY A 176 19.06 -15.08 8.33
N ASN A 177 19.43 -14.49 7.19
CA ASN A 177 19.91 -13.11 7.11
C ASN A 177 18.76 -12.11 7.20
N ASN A 178 18.95 -11.01 7.95
CA ASN A 178 17.95 -9.95 8.04
C ASN A 178 17.87 -9.16 6.73
N VAL A 179 16.66 -8.97 6.21
CA VAL A 179 16.40 -8.15 5.03
C VAL A 179 16.21 -6.70 5.45
N VAL A 180 17.10 -5.84 4.99
CA VAL A 180 16.95 -4.39 5.21
C VAL A 180 16.00 -3.82 4.18
N LEU A 181 14.81 -3.39 4.63
CA LEU A 181 13.81 -2.77 3.77
C LEU A 181 14.37 -1.50 3.10
N LYS A 182 14.22 -1.47 1.78
CA LYS A 182 14.63 -0.36 0.91
C LYS A 182 13.50 -0.09 -0.09
N PRO A 183 13.30 1.16 -0.54
CA PRO A 183 12.25 1.49 -1.51
C PRO A 183 12.28 0.61 -2.77
N HIS A 184 13.46 0.27 -3.29
CA HIS A 184 13.58 -0.61 -4.45
C HIS A 184 13.09 -2.04 -4.18
N LEU A 185 13.19 -2.54 -2.94
CA LEU A 185 12.67 -3.87 -2.59
C LEU A 185 11.14 -3.88 -2.61
N LEU A 186 10.50 -2.81 -2.13
CA LEU A 186 9.03 -2.67 -2.22
C LEU A 186 8.57 -2.61 -3.68
N ARG A 187 9.30 -1.88 -4.54
CA ARG A 187 9.04 -1.87 -5.99
C ARG A 187 9.21 -3.25 -6.62
N HIS A 188 10.23 -4.01 -6.23
CA HIS A 188 10.41 -5.38 -6.69
C HIS A 188 9.28 -6.29 -6.21
N ALA A 189 8.89 -6.18 -4.93
CA ALA A 189 7.77 -6.93 -4.37
C ALA A 189 6.47 -6.65 -5.14
N PHE A 190 6.19 -5.37 -5.47
CA PHE A 190 5.08 -4.99 -6.34
C PHE A 190 5.15 -5.70 -7.69
N ALA A 191 6.28 -5.62 -8.39
CA ALA A 191 6.43 -6.23 -9.72
C ALA A 191 6.28 -7.76 -9.67
N THR A 192 6.89 -8.41 -8.68
CA THR A 192 6.79 -9.85 -8.46
C THR A 192 5.36 -10.24 -8.13
N HIS A 193 4.67 -9.51 -7.26
CA HIS A 193 3.28 -9.81 -6.90
C HIS A 193 2.35 -9.64 -8.10
N ALA A 194 2.46 -8.53 -8.84
CA ALA A 194 1.67 -8.29 -10.05
C ALA A 194 1.82 -9.41 -11.09
N VAL A 195 3.05 -9.88 -11.34
CA VAL A 195 3.32 -10.91 -12.35
C VAL A 195 3.03 -12.32 -11.84
N GLN A 196 3.50 -12.65 -10.65
CA GLN A 196 3.51 -14.04 -10.14
C GLN A 196 2.22 -14.41 -9.43
N VAL A 197 1.58 -13.47 -8.72
CA VAL A 197 0.37 -13.71 -7.94
C VAL A 197 -0.85 -13.32 -8.77
N GLU A 198 -0.90 -12.08 -9.24
CA GLU A 198 -2.04 -11.57 -10.02
C GLU A 198 -2.01 -11.98 -11.50
N LYS A 199 -0.92 -12.60 -11.96
CA LYS A 199 -0.74 -13.07 -13.34
C LYS A 199 -0.98 -11.96 -14.37
N ILE A 200 -0.64 -10.72 -14.02
CA ILE A 200 -0.74 -9.58 -14.92
C ILE A 200 0.33 -9.76 -16.01
N PRO A 201 -0.05 -9.61 -17.30
CA PRO A 201 0.88 -9.68 -18.42
C PRO A 201 2.11 -8.78 -18.23
N LEU A 202 3.28 -9.29 -18.58
CA LEU A 202 4.58 -8.62 -18.37
C LEU A 202 4.69 -7.28 -19.10
N ASP A 203 4.06 -7.16 -20.26
CA ASP A 203 3.96 -5.93 -21.04
C ASP A 203 3.15 -4.84 -20.30
N ILE A 204 2.07 -5.22 -19.61
CA ILE A 204 1.25 -4.30 -18.81
C ILE A 204 2.01 -3.85 -17.55
N VAL A 205 2.66 -4.79 -16.84
CA VAL A 205 3.50 -4.44 -15.68
C VAL A 205 4.71 -3.61 -16.11
N GLY A 206 5.30 -3.92 -17.27
CA GLY A 206 6.37 -3.14 -17.89
C GLY A 206 5.93 -1.70 -18.19
N ALA A 207 4.69 -1.51 -18.67
CA ALA A 207 4.09 -0.21 -18.89
C ALA A 207 3.88 0.56 -17.58
N TRP A 208 3.33 -0.06 -16.53
CA TRP A 208 3.19 0.57 -15.20
C TRP A 208 4.52 0.99 -14.58
N LEU A 209 5.56 0.18 -14.78
CA LEU A 209 6.89 0.45 -14.27
C LEU A 209 7.70 1.41 -15.15
N HIS A 210 7.16 1.79 -16.32
CA HIS A 210 7.81 2.61 -17.34
C HIS A 210 9.24 2.12 -17.66
N GLN A 211 9.41 0.81 -17.88
CA GLN A 211 10.71 0.22 -18.22
C GLN A 211 11.15 0.64 -19.63
N LYS A 212 12.46 0.83 -19.84
CA LYS A 212 13.03 1.27 -21.13
C LYS A 212 13.23 0.14 -22.15
N ASN A 213 13.60 -1.06 -21.69
CA ASN A 213 13.84 -2.23 -22.53
C ASN A 213 12.92 -3.35 -22.08
N ILE A 214 11.96 -3.68 -22.93
CA ILE A 214 11.36 -5.01 -22.93
C ILE A 214 12.13 -5.74 -24.03
N GLU A 215 13.14 -6.54 -23.70
CA GLU A 215 13.72 -7.53 -24.63
C GLU A 215 12.74 -8.69 -24.93
N VAL A 216 11.47 -8.54 -24.55
CA VAL A 216 10.44 -9.58 -24.64
C VAL A 216 9.15 -8.99 -25.23
N THR A 217 9.13 -8.55 -26.50
CA THR A 217 7.87 -8.39 -27.26
C THR A 217 8.13 -8.11 -28.74
N ASP A 218 8.73 -9.07 -29.46
CA ASP A 218 8.41 -9.28 -30.89
C ASP A 218 7.17 -10.18 -31.06
N TYR A 219 6.63 -10.72 -29.95
CA TYR A 219 5.53 -11.70 -29.97
C TYR A 219 4.17 -11.20 -29.47
N TYR A 220 4.10 -10.06 -28.77
CA TYR A 220 2.84 -9.47 -28.31
C TYR A 220 2.82 -7.98 -28.62
N SER A 221 1.78 -7.54 -29.33
CA SER A 221 1.53 -6.13 -29.66
C SER A 221 1.51 -5.27 -28.39
N ALA A 222 2.18 -4.10 -28.40
CA ALA A 222 2.22 -3.20 -27.25
C ALA A 222 0.80 -2.88 -26.71
N PRO A 223 0.56 -2.95 -25.39
CA PRO A 223 -0.76 -2.76 -24.81
C PRO A 223 -1.24 -1.31 -25.01
N THR A 224 -2.53 -1.15 -25.32
CA THR A 224 -3.12 0.19 -25.50
C THR A 224 -3.23 0.95 -24.17
N PRO A 225 -3.19 2.30 -24.17
CA PRO A 225 -3.35 3.10 -22.96
C PRO A 225 -4.63 2.78 -22.16
N SER A 226 -5.73 2.47 -22.86
CA SER A 226 -6.99 2.07 -22.24
C SER A 226 -6.89 0.72 -21.51
N GLN A 227 -6.17 -0.25 -22.06
CA GLN A 227 -5.93 -1.55 -21.42
C GLN A 227 -5.04 -1.40 -20.18
N VAL A 228 -3.98 -0.58 -20.27
CA VAL A 228 -3.10 -0.26 -19.14
C VAL A 228 -3.88 0.41 -18.01
N ALA A 229 -4.72 1.40 -18.34
CA ALA A 229 -5.54 2.13 -17.38
C ALA A 229 -6.63 1.25 -16.74
N GLN A 230 -7.30 0.39 -17.51
CA GLN A 230 -8.32 -0.52 -16.99
C GLN A 230 -7.72 -1.55 -16.03
N LYS A 231 -6.54 -2.09 -16.34
CA LYS A 231 -5.84 -3.00 -15.44
C LYS A 231 -5.34 -2.27 -14.20
N ALA A 232 -4.86 -1.03 -14.34
CA ALA A 232 -4.42 -0.23 -13.21
C ALA A 232 -5.59 0.06 -12.28
N ASP A 233 -6.75 0.43 -12.81
CA ASP A 233 -7.99 0.58 -12.03
C ASP A 233 -8.39 -0.72 -11.32
N THR A 234 -8.28 -1.86 -12.00
CA THR A 234 -8.60 -3.17 -11.40
C THR A 234 -7.65 -3.47 -10.25
N TRP A 235 -6.36 -3.20 -10.43
CA TRP A 235 -5.33 -3.36 -9.43
C TRP A 235 -5.45 -2.37 -8.26
N LEU A 236 -5.79 -1.11 -8.53
CA LEU A 236 -5.99 -0.08 -7.52
C LEU A 236 -7.28 -0.31 -6.75
N LYS A 237 -8.35 -0.75 -7.43
CA LYS A 237 -9.57 -1.23 -6.78
C LYS A 237 -9.20 -2.44 -5.92
N TYR A 238 -8.53 -3.46 -6.44
CA TYR A 238 -8.01 -4.61 -5.67
C TYR A 238 -7.24 -4.20 -4.42
N THR A 239 -6.26 -3.30 -4.56
CA THR A 239 -5.41 -2.88 -3.45
C THR A 239 -6.19 -2.03 -2.45
N ALA A 240 -7.05 -1.12 -2.92
CA ALA A 240 -7.96 -0.34 -2.09
C ALA A 240 -9.04 -1.20 -1.41
N THR A 241 -9.42 -2.32 -2.01
CA THR A 241 -10.42 -3.24 -1.46
C THR A 241 -9.92 -4.12 -0.32
N HIS A 242 -8.64 -4.01 0.01
CA HIS A 242 -8.12 -4.40 1.32
C HIS A 242 -8.66 -3.46 2.45
N ILE A 243 -9.42 -2.42 2.08
CA ILE A 243 -10.32 -1.64 2.94
C ILE A 243 -11.75 -1.66 2.34
N ASN A 244 -12.56 -2.62 2.82
CA ASN A 244 -14.03 -2.70 2.83
C ASN A 244 -14.82 -2.44 1.51
N ILE A 245 -14.76 -3.37 0.55
CA ILE A 245 -15.64 -3.46 -0.65
C ILE A 245 -17.12 -3.38 -0.28
N THR A 246 -17.48 -3.99 0.85
CA THR A 246 -18.86 -4.24 1.27
C THR A 246 -19.64 -2.95 1.49
N GLU A 247 -18.95 -1.88 1.90
CA GLU A 247 -19.56 -0.58 2.15
C GLU A 247 -19.84 0.21 0.86
N ALA A 248 -19.01 0.01 -0.17
CA ALA A 248 -19.17 0.64 -1.48
C ALA A 248 -20.33 0.03 -2.30
N VAL A 249 -20.52 -1.29 -2.21
CA VAL A 249 -21.62 -1.99 -2.91
C VAL A 249 -22.99 -1.67 -2.30
N LYS A 250 -23.07 -1.51 -0.96
CA LYS A 250 -24.31 -1.11 -0.27
C LYS A 250 -24.86 0.25 -0.70
N ARG A 251 -24.01 1.14 -1.21
CA ARG A 251 -24.36 2.51 -1.65
C ARG A 251 -24.58 2.62 -3.17
N SER A 252 -24.55 1.50 -3.89
CA SER A 252 -24.67 1.43 -5.35
C SER A 252 -26.12 1.24 -5.81
N PRO A 253 -26.52 1.77 -6.98
CA PRO A 253 -27.84 1.55 -7.58
C PRO A 253 -28.13 0.06 -7.86
N GLU A 254 -29.41 -0.34 -7.82
CA GLU A 254 -29.88 -1.73 -7.91
C GLU A 254 -29.42 -2.49 -9.16
N GLU A 255 -29.26 -1.81 -10.31
CA GLU A 255 -28.71 -2.42 -11.53
C GLU A 255 -27.23 -2.82 -11.39
N LEU A 256 -26.42 -2.02 -10.71
CA LEU A 256 -25.01 -2.33 -10.44
C LEU A 256 -24.86 -3.43 -9.39
N GLN A 257 -25.79 -3.52 -8.44
CA GLN A 257 -25.88 -4.65 -7.51
C GLN A 257 -26.17 -5.95 -8.26
N ARG A 258 -27.13 -5.93 -9.21
CA ARG A 258 -27.44 -7.11 -10.04
C ARG A 258 -26.30 -7.52 -10.97
N MET A 259 -25.62 -6.56 -11.61
CA MET A 259 -24.45 -6.86 -12.46
C MET A 259 -23.26 -7.40 -11.66
N TYR A 260 -23.08 -6.92 -10.42
CA TYR A 260 -22.08 -7.46 -9.49
C TYR A 260 -22.44 -8.89 -9.06
N GLU A 261 -23.71 -9.17 -8.75
CA GLU A 261 -24.21 -10.50 -8.44
C GLU A 261 -24.11 -11.47 -9.63
N ASP A 262 -24.28 -10.99 -10.86
CA ASP A 262 -24.18 -11.81 -12.07
C ASP A 262 -22.72 -12.10 -12.48
N ALA A 263 -21.79 -11.17 -12.21
CA ALA A 263 -20.35 -11.34 -12.42
C ALA A 263 -19.71 -12.27 -11.36
N LYS A 264 -20.21 -12.23 -10.12
CA LYS A 264 -19.82 -13.11 -9.00
C LYS A 264 -19.93 -14.60 -9.35
N ASN A 265 -20.87 -14.98 -10.22
CA ASN A 265 -21.15 -16.39 -10.52
C ASN A 265 -20.37 -16.97 -11.72
N LYS A 266 -19.56 -16.18 -12.45
CA LYS A 266 -18.95 -16.60 -13.72
C LYS A 266 -17.40 -16.65 -13.71
N VAL A 267 -16.73 -15.92 -12.82
CA VAL A 267 -15.24 -15.88 -12.72
C VAL A 267 -14.84 -15.82 -11.24
N GLY A 268 -13.71 -16.44 -10.85
CA GLY A 268 -13.27 -16.59 -9.44
C GLY A 268 -13.02 -15.29 -8.67
N THR A 269 -13.05 -14.14 -9.34
CA THR A 269 -12.86 -12.83 -8.74
C THR A 269 -14.05 -12.41 -7.87
N LEU A 270 -13.77 -11.91 -6.68
CA LEU A 270 -14.74 -11.40 -5.69
C LEU A 270 -15.73 -12.45 -5.18
N ASN A 271 -15.42 -13.74 -5.37
CA ASN A 271 -16.21 -14.81 -4.81
C ASN A 271 -16.00 -14.91 -3.29
N LYS A 272 -17.11 -15.07 -2.56
CA LYS A 272 -17.07 -15.37 -1.13
C LYS A 272 -16.49 -16.77 -0.98
N VAL A 273 -15.35 -16.85 -0.34
CA VAL A 273 -14.67 -18.10 0.00
C VAL A 273 -14.56 -18.20 1.51
N VAL A 274 -14.38 -19.40 2.04
CA VAL A 274 -14.28 -19.62 3.49
C VAL A 274 -13.28 -18.64 4.09
N GLY A 275 -13.72 -17.77 4.99
CA GLY A 275 -12.86 -16.84 5.73
C GLY A 275 -12.48 -15.55 5.01
N GLY A 276 -13.01 -15.28 3.81
CA GLY A 276 -12.64 -14.07 3.09
C GLY A 276 -13.19 -13.96 1.67
N VAL A 277 -12.43 -13.29 0.81
CA VAL A 277 -12.78 -13.08 -0.60
C VAL A 277 -11.62 -13.51 -1.49
N CYS A 278 -11.92 -14.25 -2.55
CA CYS A 278 -10.95 -14.55 -3.59
C CYS A 278 -10.80 -13.33 -4.49
N THR A 279 -9.56 -12.89 -4.69
CA THR A 279 -9.23 -11.70 -5.46
C THR A 279 -8.54 -12.02 -6.79
N SER A 280 -8.26 -13.32 -7.06
CA SER A 280 -7.70 -13.77 -8.33
C SER A 280 -8.68 -13.58 -9.49
N HIS A 281 -8.18 -12.98 -10.58
CA HIS A 281 -8.91 -12.78 -11.83
C HIS A 281 -8.68 -13.90 -12.86
N SER A 282 -8.06 -15.00 -12.45
CA SER A 282 -7.65 -16.11 -13.31
C SER A 282 -8.38 -17.42 -12.97
N PHE A 283 -8.25 -18.42 -13.84
CA PHE A 283 -8.73 -19.76 -13.56
C PHE A 283 -8.04 -20.31 -12.30
N CYS A 284 -8.80 -20.83 -11.33
CA CYS A 284 -8.25 -21.32 -10.07
C CYS A 284 -7.45 -22.62 -10.29
N PRO A 285 -6.11 -22.61 -10.19
CA PRO A 285 -5.30 -23.82 -10.39
C PRO A 285 -5.49 -24.82 -9.24
N SER A 286 -5.84 -24.32 -8.05
CA SER A 286 -5.96 -25.07 -6.81
C SER A 286 -7.37 -25.61 -6.55
N LYS A 287 -8.29 -25.50 -7.53
CA LYS A 287 -9.68 -25.99 -7.46
C LYS A 287 -10.41 -25.60 -6.15
N PHE A 288 -10.39 -24.30 -5.81
CA PHE A 288 -11.07 -23.74 -4.63
C PHE A 288 -10.55 -24.19 -3.26
N GLN A 289 -9.30 -24.65 -3.18
CA GLN A 289 -8.58 -24.73 -1.90
C GLN A 289 -8.16 -23.32 -1.47
N CYS A 290 -9.10 -22.57 -0.90
CA CYS A 290 -8.96 -21.14 -0.68
C CYS A 290 -8.20 -20.78 0.61
N VAL A 291 -8.24 -21.63 1.63
CA VAL A 291 -7.51 -21.41 2.89
C VAL A 291 -6.00 -21.55 2.61
N GLY A 292 -5.22 -20.51 2.93
CA GLY A 292 -3.80 -20.42 2.61
C GLY A 292 -3.49 -19.99 1.16
N CYS A 293 -4.50 -19.61 0.39
CA CYS A 293 -4.30 -19.11 -0.97
C CYS A 293 -3.78 -17.66 -0.94
N ALA A 294 -2.67 -17.39 -1.63
CA ALA A 294 -2.08 -16.05 -1.70
C ALA A 294 -2.98 -15.00 -2.39
N ALA A 295 -3.97 -15.44 -3.18
CA ALA A 295 -4.93 -14.58 -3.85
C ALA A 295 -6.26 -14.49 -3.08
N LYS A 296 -6.25 -14.83 -1.79
CA LYS A 296 -7.38 -14.65 -0.87
C LYS A 296 -7.02 -13.57 0.12
N VAL A 297 -7.98 -12.68 0.37
CA VAL A 297 -7.89 -11.68 1.43
C VAL A 297 -8.81 -12.10 2.56
N PRO A 298 -8.26 -12.37 3.77
CA PRO A 298 -9.07 -12.63 4.96
C PRO A 298 -9.94 -11.42 5.34
N GLU A 299 -11.16 -11.66 5.80
CA GLU A 299 -12.06 -10.60 6.25
C GLU A 299 -12.41 -10.76 7.73
N PRO A 300 -12.31 -9.70 8.57
CA PRO A 300 -12.66 -9.78 9.99
C PRO A 300 -14.08 -10.32 10.24
N ASP A 301 -15.06 -9.89 9.45
CA ASP A 301 -16.46 -10.30 9.59
C ASP A 301 -16.70 -11.80 9.28
N LYS A 302 -15.70 -12.51 8.74
CA LYS A 302 -15.74 -13.95 8.42
C LYS A 302 -14.80 -14.79 9.27
N LYS A 303 -14.24 -14.23 10.34
CA LYS A 303 -13.35 -14.92 11.29
C LYS A 303 -13.94 -16.25 11.77
N ASP A 304 -15.25 -16.30 12.02
CA ASP A 304 -15.96 -17.51 12.45
C ASP A 304 -15.90 -18.66 11.43
N GLU A 305 -15.83 -18.36 10.13
CA GLU A 305 -15.71 -19.37 9.08
C GLU A 305 -14.34 -20.05 9.13
N LEU A 306 -13.27 -19.30 9.42
CA LEU A 306 -11.92 -19.85 9.62
C LEU A 306 -11.82 -20.69 10.88
N LEU A 307 -12.45 -20.26 11.97
CA LEU A 307 -12.51 -21.04 13.21
C LEU A 307 -13.22 -22.38 13.00
N LYS A 308 -14.35 -22.37 12.28
CA LYS A 308 -15.08 -23.60 11.92
C LYS A 308 -14.27 -24.51 11.00
N MET A 309 -13.56 -23.94 10.03
CA MET A 309 -12.68 -24.70 9.13
C MET A 309 -11.49 -25.32 9.88
N LYS A 310 -10.91 -24.60 10.84
CA LYS A 310 -9.85 -25.10 11.71
C LYS A 310 -10.33 -26.27 12.57
N ASP A 311 -11.50 -26.13 13.21
CA ASP A 311 -12.11 -27.21 14.01
C ASP A 311 -12.41 -28.45 13.15
N TRP A 312 -12.95 -28.26 11.94
CA TRP A 312 -13.17 -29.35 10.99
C TRP A 312 -11.87 -30.06 10.60
N ALA A 313 -10.80 -29.31 10.31
CA ALA A 313 -9.50 -29.87 9.95
C ALA A 313 -8.87 -30.64 11.14
N GLN A 314 -9.05 -30.15 12.38
CA GLN A 314 -8.59 -30.84 13.59
C GLN A 314 -9.27 -32.20 13.78
N LYS A 315 -10.61 -32.24 13.70
CA LYS A 315 -11.39 -33.49 13.83
C LYS A 315 -11.06 -34.48 12.72
N SER A 316 -11.10 -34.01 11.47
CA SER A 316 -10.77 -34.84 10.29
C SER A 316 -9.34 -35.39 10.38
N GLY A 317 -8.38 -34.59 10.85
CA GLY A 317 -7.00 -35.04 11.04
C GLY A 317 -6.84 -36.15 12.07
N GLN A 318 -7.68 -36.20 13.11
CA GLN A 318 -7.70 -37.30 14.09
C GLN A 318 -8.28 -38.58 13.48
N ASP A 319 -9.36 -38.45 12.71
CA ASP A 319 -9.98 -39.57 12.01
C ASP A 319 -9.01 -40.21 11.00
N TRP A 320 -8.33 -39.39 10.19
CA TRP A 320 -7.34 -39.88 9.22
C TRP A 320 -6.15 -40.60 9.86
N ARG A 321 -5.69 -40.15 11.04
CA ARG A 321 -4.65 -40.85 11.81
C ARG A 321 -5.13 -42.21 12.29
N THR A 322 -6.38 -42.28 12.75
CA THR A 322 -6.98 -43.54 13.22
C THR A 322 -7.13 -44.56 12.08
N MET A 323 -7.39 -44.07 10.86
CA MET A 323 -7.45 -44.89 9.64
C MET A 323 -6.07 -45.23 9.04
N GLY A 324 -4.96 -44.76 9.63
CA GLY A 324 -3.61 -44.97 9.11
C GLY A 324 -3.23 -44.14 7.88
N LEU A 325 -4.06 -43.16 7.50
CA LEU A 325 -3.86 -42.29 6.34
C LEU A 325 -3.09 -41.02 6.76
N LEU A 326 -1.78 -41.19 6.97
CA LEU A 326 -0.88 -40.13 7.44
C LEU A 326 -0.72 -38.94 6.46
N PRO A 327 -0.66 -39.11 5.12
CA PRO A 327 -0.59 -37.98 4.20
C PRO A 327 -1.79 -37.02 4.31
N GLU A 328 -2.98 -37.57 4.52
CA GLU A 328 -4.25 -36.85 4.69
C GLU A 328 -4.27 -36.10 6.01
N ALA A 329 -3.79 -36.73 7.09
CA ALA A 329 -3.59 -36.06 8.37
C ALA A 329 -2.59 -34.90 8.27
N ASN A 330 -1.51 -35.05 7.49
CA ASN A 330 -0.53 -33.99 7.25
C ASN A 330 -1.12 -32.84 6.42
N ARG A 331 -1.99 -33.14 5.46
CA ARG A 331 -2.74 -32.12 4.72
C ARG A 331 -3.66 -31.32 5.64
N MET A 332 -4.35 -31.97 6.58
CA MET A 332 -5.17 -31.25 7.58
C MET A 332 -4.30 -30.36 8.48
N ASN A 333 -3.12 -30.81 8.90
CA ASN A 333 -2.17 -29.98 9.63
C ASN A 333 -1.71 -28.74 8.84
N GLN A 334 -1.64 -28.82 7.50
CA GLN A 334 -1.34 -27.66 6.65
C GLN A 334 -2.51 -26.67 6.66
N VAL A 335 -3.75 -27.15 6.49
CA VAL A 335 -4.95 -26.31 6.55
C VAL A 335 -5.04 -25.58 7.90
N ILE A 336 -4.76 -26.25 9.02
CA ILE A 336 -4.73 -25.63 10.35
C ILE A 336 -3.71 -24.48 10.40
N ARG A 337 -2.49 -24.71 9.93
CA ARG A 337 -1.44 -23.67 9.91
C ARG A 337 -1.81 -22.47 9.05
N ASP A 338 -2.49 -22.71 7.93
CA ASP A 338 -2.92 -21.64 7.04
C ASP A 338 -4.12 -20.87 7.61
N CYS A 339 -5.06 -21.54 8.30
CA CYS A 339 -6.08 -20.86 9.11
C CYS A 339 -5.46 -19.96 10.19
N ASP A 340 -4.42 -20.43 10.89
CA ASP A 340 -3.76 -19.66 11.95
C ASP A 340 -3.11 -18.38 11.42
N LYS A 341 -2.46 -18.45 10.25
CA LYS A 341 -1.88 -17.27 9.60
C LYS A 341 -2.94 -16.25 9.21
N GLU A 342 -4.02 -16.70 8.59
CA GLU A 342 -5.10 -15.80 8.17
C GLU A 342 -5.84 -15.17 9.37
N LEU A 343 -6.00 -15.91 10.47
CA LEU A 343 -6.53 -15.37 11.72
C LEU A 343 -5.61 -14.28 12.30
N GLN A 344 -4.29 -14.47 12.23
CA GLN A 344 -3.31 -13.47 12.62
C GLN A 344 -3.38 -12.21 11.73
N GLU A 345 -3.58 -12.37 10.42
CA GLU A 345 -3.81 -11.24 9.51
C GLU A 345 -5.07 -10.46 9.89
N ILE A 346 -6.17 -11.15 10.18
CA ILE A 346 -7.42 -10.52 10.67
C ILE A 346 -7.17 -9.73 11.95
N GLU A 347 -6.43 -10.30 12.91
CA GLU A 347 -6.11 -9.61 14.17
C GLU A 347 -5.33 -8.30 13.94
N LEU A 348 -4.37 -8.31 13.01
CA LEU A 348 -3.64 -7.10 12.62
C LEU A 348 -4.55 -6.06 11.96
N MET A 349 -5.50 -6.49 11.12
CA MET A 349 -6.50 -5.60 10.51
C MET A 349 -7.45 -5.00 11.55
N GLU A 350 -7.88 -5.79 12.53
CA GLU A 350 -8.73 -5.34 13.64
C GLU A 350 -7.97 -4.32 14.52
N ALA A 351 -6.69 -4.59 14.83
CA ALA A 351 -5.83 -3.68 15.57
C ALA A 351 -5.63 -2.35 14.83
N TYR A 352 -5.33 -2.39 13.53
CA TYR A 352 -5.21 -1.19 12.69
C TYR A 352 -6.47 -0.32 12.74
N LYS A 353 -7.66 -0.91 12.57
CA LYS A 353 -8.94 -0.19 12.63
C LYS A 353 -9.24 0.39 14.02
N LYS A 354 -8.83 -0.32 15.07
CA LYS A 354 -8.97 0.15 16.45
C LYS A 354 -8.07 1.34 16.72
N ASP A 355 -6.82 1.29 16.26
CA ASP A 355 -5.84 2.36 16.40
C ASP A 355 -6.24 3.61 15.59
N GLU A 356 -6.80 3.44 14.40
CA GLU A 356 -7.32 4.55 13.58
C GLU A 356 -8.42 5.35 14.32
N ASN A 357 -9.24 4.67 15.13
CA ASN A 357 -10.31 5.29 15.91
C ASN A 357 -9.91 5.58 17.37
N TYR A 358 -8.65 5.31 17.74
CA TYR A 358 -8.19 5.48 19.11
C TYR A 358 -8.14 6.97 19.48
N LYS A 359 -8.87 7.32 20.53
CA LYS A 359 -8.81 8.65 21.14
C LYS A 359 -7.89 8.57 22.36
N PRO A 360 -6.67 9.12 22.29
CA PRO A 360 -5.77 9.12 23.43
C PRO A 360 -6.38 9.91 24.60
N GLU A 361 -6.33 9.32 25.79
CA GLU A 361 -6.58 10.02 27.04
C GLU A 361 -5.34 10.81 27.44
N PHE A 362 -5.43 12.14 27.43
CA PHE A 362 -4.33 13.01 27.86
C PHE A 362 -4.54 13.45 29.30
N ARG A 363 -3.54 13.21 30.16
CA ARG A 363 -3.38 13.96 31.40
C ARG A 363 -2.43 15.12 31.14
N ILE A 364 -2.96 16.34 31.20
CA ILE A 364 -2.14 17.55 31.20
C ILE A 364 -1.83 17.85 32.66
N GLU A 365 -0.58 17.62 33.06
CA GLU A 365 -0.12 18.08 34.37
C GLU A 365 0.09 19.61 34.34
N PRO A 366 -0.39 20.36 35.33
CA PRO A 366 -0.16 21.79 35.40
C PRO A 366 1.34 22.05 35.57
N ILE A 367 1.86 22.99 34.76
CA ILE A 367 3.22 23.48 34.88
C ILE A 367 3.33 24.16 36.26
N LYS A 368 4.21 23.63 37.12
CA LYS A 368 4.48 24.19 38.46
C LYS A 368 5.31 25.45 38.38
#